data_AF-A0AAU8Q2Q0-F1
#
_entry.id   AF-A0AAU8Q2Q0-F1
#
_cell.length_a   1.000
_cell.length_b   1.000
_cell.length_c   1.000
_cell.angle_alpha   90.00
_cell.angle_beta   90.00
_cell.angle_gamma   90.00
#
_symmetry.space_group_name_H-M   'P 1'
#
loop_
_entity.id
_entity.type
_entity.pdbx_description
1 polymer ?
#
loop_
_entity_poly.entity_id
_entity_poly.type
_entity_poly.pdbx_seq_one_letter_code
_entity_poly.pdbx_strand_id
1 'polypeptide(L)'
;MCAIKREAVNTKEAVALVARRMGCYAKDARELLLEHFPTVITEAVSQGKKVHLAGLGTFYPRRGRKGLRVAFRPARGLIRAVREKADK
;
A
#
# COMPACT_ATOMS: atom_id res chain seq x y z
N MET A 1 -1.78 -14.22 24.22
CA MET A 1 -2.32 -13.42 23.11
C MET A 1 -1.71 -12.03 23.21
N CYS A 2 -0.89 -11.61 22.25
CA CYS A 2 -0.30 -10.27 22.26
C CYS A 2 -1.38 -9.27 21.81
N ALA A 3 -1.70 -8.29 22.65
CA ALA A 3 -2.64 -7.24 22.28
C ALA A 3 -2.03 -6.40 21.15
N ILE A 4 -2.68 -6.38 19.97
CA ILE A 4 -2.24 -5.53 18.86
C ILE A 4 -2.38 -4.08 19.31
N LYS A 5 -1.26 -3.39 19.53
CA LYS A 5 -1.24 -1.94 19.78
C LYS A 5 -1.84 -1.24 18.57
N ARG A 6 -2.87 -0.42 18.78
CA ARG A 6 -3.57 0.35 17.73
C ARG A 6 -2.84 1.66 17.42
N GLU A 7 -1.53 1.62 17.28
CA GLU A 7 -0.75 2.77 16.81
C GLU A 7 -0.81 2.79 15.28
N ALA A 8 -1.25 3.92 14.73
CA ALA A 8 -1.39 4.09 13.28
C ALA A 8 -0.22 4.92 12.75
N VAL A 9 0.48 4.39 11.75
CA VAL A 9 1.47 5.18 11.00
C VAL A 9 0.70 6.21 10.18
N ASN A 10 0.83 7.48 10.55
CA ASN A 10 0.19 8.56 9.81
C ASN A 10 0.96 8.91 8.53
N THR A 11 0.37 9.77 7.68
CA THR A 11 0.96 10.18 6.42
C THR A 11 2.35 10.81 6.58
N LYS A 12 2.55 11.64 7.61
CA LYS A 12 3.83 12.33 7.86
C LYS A 12 4.94 11.32 8.19
N GLU A 13 4.62 10.33 9.03
CA GLU A 13 5.54 9.26 9.40
C GLU A 13 5.86 8.35 8.21
N ALA A 14 4.86 7.96 7.42
CA ALA A 14 5.05 7.15 6.21
C ALA A 14 6.01 7.84 5.22
N VAL A 15 5.80 9.14 4.95
CA VAL A 15 6.67 9.95 4.09
C VAL A 15 8.10 9.99 4.65
N ALA A 16 8.27 10.27 5.94
CA ALA A 16 9.58 10.33 6.58
C ALA A 16 10.32 8.98 6.55
N LEU A 17 9.59 7.86 6.70
CA LEU A 17 10.16 6.52 6.63
C LEU A 17 10.62 6.18 5.21
N VAL A 18 9.81 6.51 4.19
CA VAL A 18 10.15 6.26 2.78
C VAL A 18 11.32 7.14 2.33
N ALA A 19 11.26 8.45 2.61
CA ALA A 19 12.33 9.39 2.27
C ALA A 19 13.69 8.95 2.82
N ARG A 20 13.72 8.54 4.10
CA ARG A 20 14.93 8.04 4.76
C ARG A 20 15.47 6.75 4.14
N ARG A 21 14.59 5.80 3.80
CA ARG A 21 14.98 4.52 3.21
C ARG A 21 15.49 4.66 1.77
N MET A 22 14.91 5.61 1.03
CA MET A 22 15.31 5.89 -0.35
C MET A 22 16.48 6.88 -0.46
N GLY A 23 16.80 7.61 0.61
CA GLY A 23 17.78 8.69 0.55
C GLY A 23 17.32 9.87 -0.32
N CYS A 24 16.01 10.14 -0.37
CA CYS A 24 15.43 11.23 -1.16
C CYS A 24 14.81 12.33 -0.27
N TYR A 25 14.40 13.44 -0.90
CA TYR A 25 13.71 14.50 -0.17
C TYR A 25 12.31 14.06 0.24
N ALA A 26 11.85 14.56 1.40
CA ALA A 26 10.51 14.29 1.89
C ALA A 26 9.42 14.76 0.92
N LYS A 27 9.71 15.78 0.11
CA LYS A 27 8.82 16.24 -0.97
C LYS A 27 8.60 15.14 -2.01
N ASP A 28 9.67 14.53 -2.50
CA ASP A 28 9.61 13.48 -3.54
C ASP A 28 8.89 12.23 -3.01
N ALA A 29 9.19 11.83 -1.77
CA ALA A 29 8.52 10.69 -1.14
C ALA A 29 7.01 10.96 -0.93
N ARG A 30 6.64 12.20 -0.61
CA ARG A 30 5.23 12.62 -0.48
C ARG A 30 4.52 12.55 -1.82
N GLU A 31 5.12 13.11 -2.85
CA GLU A 31 4.58 13.14 -4.21
C GLU A 31 4.37 11.70 -4.74
N LEU A 32 5.38 10.84 -4.55
CA LEU A 32 5.30 9.43 -4.88
C LEU A 32 4.13 8.73 -4.19
N LEU A 33 4.02 8.84 -2.87
CA LEU A 33 3.05 8.08 -2.07
C LEU A 33 1.61 8.57 -2.23
N LEU A 34 1.41 9.87 -2.41
CA LEU A 34 0.08 10.49 -2.33
C LEU A 34 -0.49 10.90 -3.69
N GLU A 35 0.36 11.10 -4.70
CA GLU A 35 -0.08 11.60 -6.00
C GLU A 35 0.16 10.55 -7.09
N HIS A 36 1.42 10.22 -7.37
CA HIS A 36 1.76 9.33 -8.48
C HIS A 36 1.29 7.90 -8.26
N PHE A 37 1.56 7.34 -7.08
CA PHE A 37 1.22 5.94 -6.80
C PHE A 37 -0.29 5.68 -6.77
N PRO A 38 -1.12 6.47 -6.07
CA PRO A 38 -2.57 6.31 -6.14
C PRO A 38 -3.13 6.51 -7.55
N THR A 39 -2.59 7.47 -8.32
CA THR A 39 -3.03 7.75 -9.70
C THR A 39 -2.84 6.55 -10.63
N VAL A 40 -1.68 5.89 -10.56
CA VAL A 40 -1.45 4.65 -11.34
C VAL A 40 -2.49 3.57 -11.02
N ILE A 41 -2.86 3.43 -9.74
CA ILE A 41 -3.86 2.45 -9.31
C ILE A 41 -5.25 2.85 -9.82
N THR A 42 -5.66 4.11 -9.66
CA THR A 42 -7.01 4.56 -10.04
C THR A 42 -7.22 4.50 -11.54
N GLU A 43 -6.23 4.90 -12.35
CA GLU A 43 -6.28 4.82 -13.81
C GLU A 43 -6.34 3.38 -14.33
N ALA A 44 -5.52 2.48 -13.79
CA ALA A 44 -5.56 1.09 -14.19
C ALA A 44 -6.90 0.43 -13.81
N VAL A 45 -7.38 0.69 -12.59
CA VAL A 45 -8.63 0.10 -12.10
C VAL A 45 -9.84 0.65 -12.85
N SER A 46 -9.87 1.95 -13.20
CA SER A 46 -10.97 2.53 -13.99
C SER A 46 -11.11 1.88 -15.37
N GLN A 47 -10.00 1.43 -15.94
CA GLN A 47 -9.95 0.67 -17.19
C GLN A 47 -10.23 -0.84 -17.02
N GLY A 48 -10.56 -1.30 -15.81
CA GLY A 48 -10.78 -2.73 -15.54
C GLY A 48 -9.49 -3.56 -15.50
N LYS A 49 -8.31 -2.92 -15.41
CA LYS A 49 -7.01 -3.60 -15.31
C LYS A 49 -6.62 -3.83 -13.86
N LYS A 50 -5.82 -4.89 -13.64
CA LYS A 50 -5.22 -5.21 -12.34
C LYS A 50 -3.82 -4.59 -12.28
N VAL A 51 -3.41 -4.09 -11.11
CA VAL A 51 -2.04 -3.63 -10.85
C VAL A 51 -1.36 -4.65 -9.96
N HIS A 52 -0.38 -5.37 -10.51
CA HIS A 52 0.43 -6.34 -9.77
C HIS A 52 1.74 -5.70 -9.33
N LEU A 53 2.04 -5.76 -8.03
CA LEU A 53 3.30 -5.28 -7.45
C LEU A 53 3.97 -6.43 -6.73
N ALA A 54 5.11 -6.87 -7.26
CA ALA A 54 5.91 -7.95 -6.69
C ALA A 54 6.25 -7.64 -5.22
N GLY A 55 6.10 -8.65 -4.35
CA GLY A 55 6.35 -8.52 -2.92
C GLY A 55 5.26 -7.81 -2.11
N LEU A 56 4.41 -6.96 -2.72
CA LEU A 56 3.33 -6.26 -2.02
C LEU A 56 1.99 -6.97 -2.19
N GLY A 57 1.53 -7.16 -3.42
CA GLY A 57 0.21 -7.71 -3.69
C GLY A 57 -0.36 -7.29 -5.04
N THR A 58 -1.68 -7.41 -5.17
CA THR A 58 -2.38 -7.05 -6.40
C THR A 58 -3.60 -6.21 -6.07
N PHE A 59 -3.69 -5.05 -6.72
CA PHE A 59 -4.90 -4.23 -6.75
C PHE A 59 -5.75 -4.68 -7.93
N TYR A 60 -7.04 -4.94 -7.69
CA TYR A 60 -7.96 -5.40 -8.72
C TYR A 60 -9.26 -4.60 -8.72
N PRO A 61 -9.85 -4.37 -9.91
CA PRO A 61 -11.16 -3.76 -10.03
C PRO A 61 -12.21 -4.73 -9.46
N ARG A 62 -13.11 -4.20 -8.64
CA ARG A 62 -14.24 -4.96 -8.11
C ARG A 62 -15.50 -4.10 -8.24
N ARG A 63 -16.57 -4.65 -8.79
CA ARG A 63 -17.89 -4.01 -8.74
C ARG A 63 -18.49 -4.23 -7.35
N GLY A 64 -18.82 -3.15 -6.66
CA GLY A 64 -19.62 -3.13 -5.45
C GLY A 64 -21.00 -2.55 -5.72
N ARG A 65 -21.85 -2.49 -4.67
CA ARG A 65 -23.21 -1.91 -4.78
C ARG A 65 -23.22 -0.45 -5.26
N LYS A 66 -22.18 0.31 -4.92
CA LYS A 66 -22.02 1.75 -5.28
C LYS A 66 -21.15 1.97 -6.53
N GLY A 67 -20.87 0.92 -7.31
CA GLY A 67 -20.04 1.01 -8.51
C GLY A 67 -18.65 0.40 -8.37
N LEU A 68 -17.73 0.85 -9.22
CA LEU A 68 -16.36 0.34 -9.31
C LEU A 68 -15.54 0.75 -8.08
N ARG A 69 -14.81 -0.20 -7.50
CA ARG A 69 -13.87 0.04 -6.39
C ARG A 69 -12.58 -0.73 -6.56
N VAL A 70 -11.53 -0.22 -5.94
CA VAL A 70 -10.25 -0.93 -5.78
C VAL A 70 -10.39 -1.96 -4.67
N ALA A 71 -9.94 -3.19 -4.92
CA ALA A 71 -9.73 -4.18 -3.88
C ALA A 71 -8.26 -4.61 -3.88
N PHE A 72 -7.71 -4.89 -2.70
CA PHE A 72 -6.31 -5.27 -2.52
C PHE A 72 -6.20 -6.71 -2.03
N ARG A 73 -5.40 -7.51 -2.73
CA ARG A 73 -5.02 -8.86 -2.31
C ARG A 73 -3.53 -8.85 -1.97
N PRO A 74 -3.15 -8.97 -0.69
CA PRO A 74 -1.74 -9.00 -0.30
C PRO A 74 -1.02 -10.24 -0.85
N ALA A 75 0.25 -10.08 -1.17
CA ALA A 75 1.11 -11.19 -1.58
C ALA A 75 1.32 -12.16 -0.40
N ARG A 76 1.46 -13.45 -0.69
CA ARG A 76 1.77 -14.47 0.34
C ARG A 76 3.06 -14.13 1.11
N GLY A 77 4.07 -13.61 0.40
CA GLY A 77 5.32 -13.16 1.01
C GLY A 77 5.13 -12.03 2.03
N LEU A 78 4.25 -11.05 1.72
CA LEU A 78 3.92 -9.98 2.66
C LEU A 78 3.25 -10.51 3.92
N ILE A 79 2.26 -11.40 3.77
CA ILE A 79 1.58 -12.03 4.91
C ILE A 79 2.57 -12.80 5.78
N ARG A 80 3.47 -13.58 5.14
CA ARG A 80 4.50 -14.34 5.84
C ARG A 80 5.45 -13.43 6.62
N ALA A 81 5.94 -12.36 5.99
CA ALA A 81 6.85 -11.40 6.62
C ALA A 81 6.22 -10.69 7.84
N VAL A 82 4.90 -10.45 7.82
CA VAL A 82 4.18 -9.89 8.99
C VAL A 82 4.14 -10.90 10.13
N ARG A 83 3.84 -12.17 9.85
CA ARG A 83 3.82 -13.23 10.87
C ARG A 83 5.18 -13.41 11.54
N GLU A 84 6.23 -13.53 10.73
CA GLU A 84 7.61 -13.70 11.23
C GLU A 84 8.11 -12.52 12.08
N LYS A 85 7.55 -11.31 11.90
CA LYS A 85 7.86 -10.14 12.73
C LYS A 85 6.98 -10.01 13.97
N ALA A 86 5.80 -10.65 13.98
CA ALA A 86 4.89 -10.64 15.13
C ALA A 86 5.23 -11.75 16.14
N ASP A 87 5.86 -12.83 15.68
CA ASP A 87 6.31 -13.96 16.50
C ASP A 87 7.73 -13.74 17.10
N LYS A 88 8.36 -12.61 16.81
CA LYS A 88 9.63 -12.14 17.41
C LYS A 88 9.35 -11.02 18.41
#